data_AF-A0A0F9SSK9-F1
#
_entry.id   AF-A0A0F9SSK9-F1
#
_cell.length_a   1.000
_cell.length_b   1.000
_cell.length_c   1.000
_cell.angle_alpha   90.00
_cell.angle_beta   90.00
_cell.angle_gamma   90.00
#
_symmetry.space_group_name_H-M   'P 1'
#
loop_
_entity.id
_entity.type
_entity.pdbx_description
1 polymer ?
#
loop_
_entity_poly.entity_id
_entity_poly.type
_entity_poly.pdbx_seq_one_letter_code
_entity_poly.pdbx_strand_id
1 'polypeptide(L)'
;MKKETLSEKKNLVESKFWLIPKEIYEPLKKEFKFDFDPCPYPFFKDGIEAEWGKVNWINPPFRAKDAINGHGPTAFVRKAIEEQKKGKTSVLILPVLSLLNMLFDAKAEIRPVGRVKWIHAETGEKWKQPSNCALFILRGNKLTGNNSK
;
A
#
# COMPACT_ATOMS: atom_id res chain seq x y z
N MET A 1 -34.66 28.40 14.91
CA MET A 1 -34.12 27.64 13.77
C MET A 1 -33.27 28.57 12.91
N LYS A 2 -31.96 28.63 13.17
CA LYS A 2 -31.05 29.37 12.30
C LYS A 2 -30.68 28.46 11.13
N LYS A 3 -30.98 28.90 9.90
CA LYS A 3 -30.46 28.29 8.68
C LYS A 3 -28.97 28.60 8.64
N GLU A 4 -28.14 27.61 8.95
CA GLU A 4 -26.70 27.70 8.72
C GLU A 4 -26.46 27.93 7.22
N THR A 5 -25.66 28.94 6.93
CA THR A 5 -25.41 29.40 5.56
C THR A 5 -24.23 28.61 4.98
N LEU A 6 -24.24 28.38 3.65
CA LEU A 6 -23.15 27.68 2.94
C LEU A 6 -21.74 28.25 3.20
N SER A 7 -21.62 29.43 3.80
CA SER A 7 -20.34 30.05 4.15
C SER A 7 -19.62 29.43 5.36
N GLU A 8 -20.33 28.65 6.20
CA GLU A 8 -19.75 27.98 7.37
C GLU A 8 -19.04 26.64 7.03
N LYS A 9 -19.07 26.21 5.77
CA LYS A 9 -18.35 25.01 5.26
C LYS A 9 -16.93 25.29 4.74
N LYS A 10 -16.30 26.40 5.15
CA LYS A 10 -14.92 26.72 4.77
C LYS A 10 -13.90 26.27 5.82
N ASN A 11 -13.80 24.96 5.98
CA ASN A 11 -12.59 24.25 6.41
C ASN A 11 -12.54 22.84 5.79
N LEU A 12 -13.06 22.73 4.56
CA LEU A 12 -12.70 21.60 3.70
C LEU A 12 -11.24 21.80 3.35
N VAL A 13 -10.37 21.04 4.03
CA VAL A 13 -8.98 20.83 3.61
C VAL A 13 -9.00 20.67 2.09
N GLU A 14 -8.37 21.61 1.37
CA GLU A 14 -8.22 21.59 -0.08
C GLU A 14 -7.94 20.14 -0.52
N SER A 15 -8.84 19.56 -1.32
CA SER A 15 -9.09 18.11 -1.33
C SER A 15 -7.83 17.27 -1.61
N LYS A 16 -7.22 16.72 -0.55
CA LYS A 16 -6.07 15.78 -0.59
C LYS A 16 -6.51 14.30 -0.68
N PHE A 17 -7.81 14.03 -0.74
CA PHE A 17 -8.38 12.69 -0.64
C PHE A 17 -8.80 12.19 -2.02
N TRP A 18 -8.24 11.05 -2.42
CA TRP A 18 -8.56 10.37 -3.67
C TRP A 18 -9.33 9.10 -3.37
N LEU A 19 -10.53 8.98 -3.93
CA LEU A 19 -11.35 7.77 -3.80
C LEU A 19 -10.92 6.74 -4.85
N ILE A 20 -11.02 5.47 -4.48
CA ILE A 20 -10.86 4.37 -5.44
C ILE A 20 -12.08 4.31 -6.36
N PRO A 21 -11.92 4.06 -7.68
CA PRO A 21 -13.05 3.84 -8.59
C PRO A 21 -13.93 2.65 -8.16
N LYS A 22 -15.25 2.77 -8.35
CA LYS A 22 -16.23 1.78 -7.89
C LYS A 22 -16.04 0.42 -8.56
N GLU A 23 -15.63 0.42 -9.82
CA GLU A 23 -15.35 -0.76 -10.61
C GLU A 23 -14.20 -1.62 -10.03
N ILE A 24 -13.29 -1.02 -9.26
CA ILE A 24 -12.24 -1.74 -8.53
C ILE A 24 -12.74 -2.10 -7.13
N TYR A 25 -13.43 -1.16 -6.45
CA TYR A 25 -13.83 -1.34 -5.05
C TYR A 25 -14.96 -2.35 -4.83
N GLU A 26 -16.03 -2.30 -5.62
CA GLU A 26 -17.23 -3.12 -5.37
C GLU A 26 -16.98 -4.63 -5.48
N PRO A 27 -16.17 -5.14 -6.45
CA PRO A 27 -15.78 -6.55 -6.46
C PRO A 27 -15.07 -6.98 -5.17
N LEU A 28 -14.13 -6.16 -4.68
CA LEU A 28 -13.39 -6.43 -3.44
C LEU A 28 -14.32 -6.38 -2.23
N LYS A 29 -15.22 -5.41 -2.15
CA LYS A 29 -16.20 -5.31 -1.06
C LYS A 29 -17.12 -6.53 -1.03
N LYS A 30 -17.55 -7.02 -2.20
CA LYS A 30 -18.37 -8.23 -2.31
C LYS A 30 -17.62 -9.48 -1.86
N GLU A 31 -16.35 -9.61 -2.24
CA GLU A 31 -15.47 -10.73 -1.86
C GLU A 31 -15.17 -10.76 -0.36
N PHE A 32 -14.67 -9.64 0.17
CA PHE A 32 -14.12 -9.57 1.52
C PHE A 32 -15.13 -9.13 2.58
N LYS A 33 -16.26 -8.52 2.20
CA LYS A 33 -17.31 -8.02 3.11
C LYS A 33 -16.73 -7.08 4.19
N PHE A 34 -16.08 -6.01 3.77
CA PHE A 34 -15.44 -5.03 4.67
C PHE A 34 -16.39 -4.56 5.78
N ASP A 35 -15.92 -4.59 7.03
CA ASP A 35 -16.65 -4.10 8.21
C ASP A 35 -16.06 -2.80 8.78
N PHE A 36 -14.90 -2.38 8.27
CA PHE A 36 -14.23 -1.16 8.70
C PHE A 36 -13.38 -0.54 7.58
N ASP A 37 -13.29 0.78 7.60
CA ASP A 37 -12.40 1.59 6.77
C ASP A 37 -11.58 2.49 7.71
N PRO A 38 -10.25 2.31 7.81
CA PRO A 38 -9.39 3.18 8.61
C PRO A 38 -9.13 4.54 7.96
N CYS A 39 -9.45 4.72 6.68
CA CYS A 39 -9.20 5.93 5.90
C CYS A 39 -10.49 6.46 5.22
N PRO A 40 -11.63 6.56 5.94
CA PRO A 40 -12.92 6.87 5.31
C PRO A 40 -12.95 8.32 4.85
N TYR A 41 -13.76 8.60 3.83
CA TYR A 41 -14.11 9.96 3.45
C TYR A 41 -15.56 10.28 3.87
N PRO A 42 -15.84 11.44 4.48
CA PRO A 42 -14.86 12.43 4.97
C PRO A 42 -14.03 11.89 6.15
N PHE A 43 -12.74 12.27 6.18
CA PHE A 43 -11.75 11.79 7.16
C PHE A 43 -11.55 12.82 8.27
N PHE A 44 -11.72 12.41 9.53
CA PHE A 44 -11.72 13.34 10.68
C PHE A 44 -10.70 13.00 11.77
N LYS A 45 -10.13 11.79 11.75
CA LYS A 45 -9.19 11.30 12.76
C LYS A 45 -8.22 10.32 12.14
N ASP A 46 -7.02 10.20 12.69
CA ASP A 46 -6.04 9.24 12.20
C ASP A 46 -6.52 7.78 12.40
N GLY A 47 -6.54 7.00 11.31
CA GLY A 47 -6.93 5.60 11.29
C GLY A 47 -5.93 4.66 11.97
N ILE A 48 -4.70 5.10 12.22
CA ILE A 48 -3.68 4.31 12.91
C ILE A 48 -4.02 4.11 14.38
N GLU A 49 -4.59 5.11 15.03
CA GLU A 49 -4.90 5.08 16.47
C GLU A 49 -6.23 4.36 16.75
N ALA A 50 -7.07 4.18 15.73
CA ALA A 50 -8.32 3.46 15.85
C ALA A 50 -8.13 1.94 16.06
N GLU A 51 -9.09 1.33 16.74
CA GLU A 51 -9.27 -0.13 16.68
C GLU A 51 -9.84 -0.51 15.30
N TRP A 52 -9.20 -1.47 14.64
CA TRP A 52 -9.61 -1.96 13.32
C TRP A 52 -10.66 -3.07 13.44
N GLY A 53 -11.54 -3.17 12.45
CA GLY A 53 -12.55 -4.22 12.35
C GLY A 53 -11.95 -5.59 12.02
N LYS A 54 -12.81 -6.58 11.77
CA LYS A 54 -12.37 -7.93 11.38
C LYS A 54 -11.86 -7.96 9.94
N VAL A 55 -12.43 -7.15 9.04
CA VAL A 55 -12.04 -7.09 7.63
C VAL A 55 -12.01 -5.63 7.16
N ASN A 56 -10.81 -5.13 6.90
CA ASN A 56 -10.55 -3.70 6.73
C ASN A 56 -10.24 -3.35 5.27
N TRP A 57 -10.84 -2.29 4.74
CA TRP A 57 -10.43 -1.68 3.47
C TRP A 57 -9.54 -0.46 3.75
N ILE A 58 -8.34 -0.42 3.17
CA ILE A 58 -7.34 0.60 3.48
C ILE A 58 -6.86 1.27 2.19
N ASN A 59 -7.26 2.52 2.00
CA ASN A 59 -6.73 3.44 1.00
C ASN A 59 -6.01 4.60 1.72
N PRO A 60 -4.76 4.40 2.14
CA PRO A 60 -4.09 5.33 3.06
C PRO A 60 -3.55 6.55 2.31
N PRO A 61 -3.17 7.63 3.04
CA PRO A 61 -2.42 8.73 2.45
C PRO A 61 -1.17 8.22 1.72
N PHE A 62 -0.97 8.63 0.46
CA PHE A 62 0.13 8.10 -0.37
C PHE A 62 1.51 8.56 0.08
N ARG A 63 1.59 9.67 0.83
CA ARG A 63 2.82 10.21 1.39
C ARG A 63 2.57 10.65 2.83
N ALA A 64 3.58 10.50 3.69
CA ALA A 64 3.52 10.93 5.09
C ALA A 64 3.09 12.40 5.24
N LYS A 65 3.61 13.30 4.39
CA LYS A 65 3.28 14.73 4.39
C LYS A 65 1.80 15.07 4.09
N ASP A 66 1.05 14.11 3.54
CA ASP A 66 -0.36 14.29 3.21
C ASP A 66 -1.28 13.74 4.32
N ALA A 67 -0.72 13.09 5.37
CA ALA A 67 -1.45 12.49 6.49
C ALA A 67 -1.64 13.46 7.67
N ILE A 68 -2.71 13.29 8.45
CA ILE A 68 -3.05 14.14 9.61
C ILE A 68 -1.92 14.16 10.67
N ASN A 69 -1.29 13.01 10.96
CA ASN A 69 -0.20 12.90 11.93
C ASN A 69 1.13 12.41 11.32
N GLY A 70 1.34 12.62 10.01
CA GLY A 70 2.56 12.13 9.35
C GLY A 70 2.62 10.62 9.12
N HIS A 71 1.59 9.87 9.51
CA HIS A 71 1.50 8.43 9.26
C HIS A 71 1.22 8.13 7.79
N GLY A 72 2.30 7.95 7.01
CA GLY A 72 2.23 7.55 5.61
C GLY A 72 1.96 6.05 5.41
N PRO A 73 2.06 5.55 4.17
CA PRO A 73 1.71 4.18 3.81
C PRO A 73 2.37 3.09 4.67
N THR A 74 3.64 3.29 5.04
CA THR A 74 4.39 2.34 5.87
C THR A 74 3.79 2.16 7.27
N ALA A 75 3.18 3.20 7.86
CA ALA A 75 2.51 3.09 9.15
C ALA A 75 1.29 2.16 9.06
N PHE A 76 0.48 2.30 8.01
CA PHE A 76 -0.67 1.46 7.75
C PHE A 76 -0.28 0.01 7.45
N VAL A 77 0.80 -0.22 6.67
CA VAL A 77 1.32 -1.57 6.43
C VAL A 77 1.77 -2.23 7.74
N ARG A 78 2.50 -1.51 8.60
CA ARG A 78 2.92 -2.05 9.91
C ARG A 78 1.70 -2.43 10.76
N LYS A 79 0.70 -1.54 10.85
CA LYS A 79 -0.52 -1.84 11.61
C LYS A 79 -1.29 -3.02 11.02
N ALA A 80 -1.43 -3.12 9.70
CA ALA A 80 -2.07 -4.25 9.04
C ALA A 80 -1.38 -5.59 9.38
N ILE A 81 -0.04 -5.62 9.43
CA ILE A 81 0.73 -6.80 9.88
C ILE A 81 0.43 -7.13 11.35
N GLU A 82 0.30 -6.14 12.22
CA GLU A 82 -0.09 -6.38 13.63
C GLU A 82 -1.55 -6.86 13.76
N GLU A 83 -2.49 -6.33 12.98
CA GLU A 83 -3.88 -6.79 12.98
C GLU A 83 -4.00 -8.20 12.37
N GLN A 84 -3.17 -8.55 11.39
CA GLN A 84 -3.08 -9.91 10.84
C GLN A 84 -2.72 -10.94 11.92
N LYS A 85 -1.76 -10.62 12.81
CA LYS A 85 -1.40 -11.49 13.94
C LYS A 85 -2.57 -11.71 14.91
N LYS A 86 -3.56 -10.82 14.92
CA LYS A 86 -4.79 -10.92 15.72
C LYS A 86 -5.92 -11.66 14.98
N GLY A 87 -5.64 -12.23 13.80
CA GLY A 87 -6.64 -12.93 12.98
C GLY A 87 -7.56 -12.00 12.17
N LYS A 88 -7.24 -10.71 12.07
CA LYS A 88 -8.00 -9.75 11.26
C LYS A 88 -7.44 -9.68 9.85
N THR A 89 -8.33 -9.41 8.89
CA THR A 89 -7.98 -9.25 7.48
C THR A 89 -7.87 -7.77 7.13
N SER A 90 -6.91 -7.41 6.31
CA SER A 90 -6.68 -6.05 5.83
C SER A 90 -6.41 -6.09 4.33
N VAL A 91 -7.21 -5.37 3.53
CA VAL A 91 -7.03 -5.21 2.09
C VAL A 91 -6.53 -3.80 1.84
N LEU A 92 -5.32 -3.68 1.31
CA LEU A 92 -4.63 -2.40 1.11
C LEU A 92 -4.44 -2.11 -0.38
N ILE A 93 -4.68 -0.86 -0.78
CA ILE A 93 -4.21 -0.32 -2.06
C ILE A 93 -3.04 0.63 -1.80
N LEU A 94 -1.91 0.41 -2.48
CA LEU A 94 -0.68 1.17 -2.29
C LEU A 94 -0.06 1.53 -3.64
N PRO A 95 0.50 2.74 -3.81
CA PRO A 95 1.23 3.07 -5.01
C PRO A 95 2.51 2.22 -5.11
N VAL A 96 2.73 1.67 -6.30
CA VAL A 96 3.94 0.89 -6.64
C VAL A 96 4.58 1.48 -7.89
N LEU A 97 5.89 1.27 -8.06
CA LEU A 97 6.55 1.59 -9.32
C LEU A 97 5.99 0.69 -10.42
N SER A 98 5.85 1.21 -11.65
CA SER A 98 5.33 0.45 -12.80
C SER A 98 6.09 -0.86 -13.05
N LEU A 99 7.40 -0.87 -12.78
CA LEU A 99 8.21 -2.08 -12.86
C LEU A 99 7.72 -3.22 -11.98
N LEU A 100 7.11 -2.93 -10.83
CA LEU A 100 6.58 -3.97 -9.95
C LEU A 100 5.35 -4.63 -10.56
N ASN A 101 4.45 -3.86 -11.18
CA ASN A 101 3.32 -4.42 -11.92
C ASN A 101 3.80 -5.33 -13.06
N MET A 102 4.78 -4.89 -13.85
CA MET A 102 5.37 -5.71 -14.91
C MET A 102 5.96 -7.02 -14.37
N LEU A 103 6.63 -6.97 -13.21
CA LEU A 103 7.21 -8.15 -12.56
C LEU A 103 6.14 -9.08 -11.97
N PHE A 104 5.03 -8.54 -11.46
CA PHE A 104 3.88 -9.32 -11.00
C PHE A 104 3.19 -10.03 -12.17
N ASP A 105 2.97 -9.33 -13.29
CA ASP A 105 2.38 -9.89 -14.51
C ASP A 105 3.24 -11.02 -15.08
N ALA A 106 4.57 -10.85 -15.03
CA ALA A 106 5.54 -11.86 -15.41
C ALA A 106 5.70 -13.00 -14.37
N LYS A 107 4.97 -12.95 -13.25
CA LYS A 107 5.02 -13.94 -12.15
C LYS A 107 6.44 -14.15 -11.61
N ALA A 108 7.20 -13.06 -11.49
CA ALA A 108 8.54 -13.11 -10.92
C ALA A 108 8.51 -13.68 -9.49
N GLU A 109 9.47 -14.54 -9.16
CA GLU A 109 9.70 -14.94 -7.77
C GLU A 109 10.32 -13.76 -7.01
N ILE A 110 9.76 -13.42 -5.84
CA ILE A 110 10.18 -12.25 -5.07
C ILE A 110 10.87 -12.70 -3.78
N ARG A 111 12.06 -12.17 -3.50
CA ARG A 111 12.77 -12.41 -2.24
C ARG A 111 13.17 -11.08 -1.59
N PRO A 112 12.56 -10.69 -0.45
CA PRO A 112 12.96 -9.47 0.24
C PRO A 112 14.38 -9.63 0.81
N VAL A 113 15.23 -8.62 0.62
CA VAL A 113 16.61 -8.60 1.13
C VAL A 113 16.89 -7.41 2.05
N GLY A 114 15.86 -6.62 2.35
CA GLY A 114 15.94 -5.49 3.29
C GLY A 114 16.84 -4.37 2.78
N ARG A 115 17.48 -3.65 3.71
CA ARG A 115 18.34 -2.50 3.38
C ARG A 115 19.73 -2.94 2.92
N VAL A 116 19.97 -2.97 1.62
CA VAL A 116 21.22 -3.47 1.04
C VAL A 116 22.33 -2.42 1.09
N LYS A 117 23.41 -2.75 1.79
CA LYS A 117 24.66 -1.95 1.84
C LYS A 117 25.55 -2.34 0.68
N TRP A 118 25.30 -1.74 -0.49
CA TRP A 118 26.10 -1.95 -1.70
C TRP A 118 27.60 -1.70 -1.45
N ILE A 119 28.45 -2.45 -2.15
CA ILE A 119 29.91 -2.34 -2.02
C ILE A 119 30.41 -1.54 -3.23
N HIS A 120 31.17 -0.47 -2.97
CA HIS A 120 31.81 0.32 -4.01
C HIS A 120 32.87 -0.53 -4.72
N ALA A 121 32.82 -0.58 -6.05
CA ALA A 121 33.60 -1.54 -6.84
C ALA A 121 35.13 -1.36 -6.70
N GLU A 122 35.60 -0.13 -6.53
CA GLU A 122 37.04 0.18 -6.48
C GLU A 122 37.59 0.23 -5.06
N THR A 123 36.80 0.73 -4.10
CA THR A 123 37.28 1.02 -2.73
C THR A 123 36.87 -0.05 -1.73
N GLY A 124 35.92 -0.92 -2.08
CA GLY A 124 35.35 -1.92 -1.17
C GLY A 124 34.47 -1.32 -0.06
N GLU A 125 34.28 0.00 -0.04
CA GLU A 125 33.47 0.66 0.98
C GLU A 125 31.98 0.31 0.86
N LYS A 126 31.30 0.19 2.01
CA LYS A 126 29.86 -0.07 2.07
C LYS A 126 29.08 1.24 1.97
N TRP A 127 28.01 1.24 1.16
CA TRP A 127 27.09 2.35 1.02
C TRP A 127 26.42 2.70 2.36
N LYS A 128 26.53 3.98 2.75
CA LYS A 128 26.12 4.46 4.08
C LYS A 128 24.62 4.68 4.21
N GLN A 129 23.89 4.79 3.10
CA GLN A 129 22.45 5.08 3.07
C GLN A 129 21.66 3.99 2.33
N PRO A 130 21.70 2.73 2.79
CA PRO A 130 21.12 1.60 2.06
C PRO A 130 19.62 1.78 1.84
N SER A 131 19.12 1.40 0.66
CA SER A 131 17.69 1.39 0.35
C SER A 131 17.12 -0.01 0.54
N ASN A 132 15.81 -0.10 0.80
CA ASN A 132 15.11 -1.39 0.80
C ASN A 132 15.14 -1.98 -0.62
N CYS A 133 15.52 -3.25 -0.73
CA CYS A 133 15.56 -3.99 -1.97
C CYS A 133 14.84 -5.34 -1.82
N ALA A 134 14.39 -5.85 -2.95
CA ALA A 134 13.98 -7.23 -3.13
C ALA A 134 14.63 -7.76 -4.40
N LEU A 135 14.91 -9.06 -4.43
CA LEU A 135 15.28 -9.76 -5.65
C LEU A 135 14.00 -10.13 -6.39
N PHE A 136 14.00 -9.95 -7.71
CA PHE A 136 12.94 -10.37 -8.60
C PHE A 136 13.53 -11.36 -9.61
N ILE A 137 13.13 -12.62 -9.51
CA ILE A 137 13.73 -13.73 -10.24
C ILE A 137 12.76 -14.17 -11.33
N LEU A 138 13.14 -13.89 -12.58
CA LEU A 138 12.48 -14.40 -13.76
C LEU A 138 13.20 -15.68 -14.19
N ARG A 139 12.57 -16.83 -13.91
CA ARG A 139 13.14 -18.11 -14.34
C ARG A 139 12.97 -18.22 -15.85
N GLY A 140 14.06 -18.61 -16.54
CA GLY A 140 13.98 -18.90 -17.96
C GLY A 140 12.90 -19.94 -18.22
N ASN A 141 12.06 -19.71 -19.22
CA ASN A 141 11.12 -20.71 -19.67
C ASN A 141 11.93 -21.95 -20.08
N LYS A 142 11.57 -23.14 -19.56
CA LYS A 142 12.10 -24.37 -20.13
C LYS A 142 11.70 -24.33 -21.61
N LEU A 143 12.68 -24.28 -22.51
CA LEU A 143 12.45 -24.63 -23.89
C LEU A 143 11.82 -26.02 -23.83
N THR A 144 10.55 -26.13 -24.19
CA THR A 144 9.97 -27.43 -24.49
C THR A 144 10.75 -27.91 -25.71
N GLY A 145 11.72 -28.78 -25.47
CA GLY A 145 12.51 -29.41 -26.51
C GLY A 145 11.58 -30.28 -27.34
N ASN A 146 10.92 -29.69 -28.33
CA ASN A 146 10.37 -30.40 -29.46
C ASN A 146 11.29 -30.10 -30.64
N ASN A 147 12.21 -31.02 -30.90
CA ASN A 147 12.59 -31.40 -32.25
C ASN A 147 13.59 -32.56 -32.19
N SER A 148 13.09 -33.78 -32.37
CA SER A 148 13.50 -34.61 -33.52
C SER A 148 12.76 -35.95 -33.52
N LYS A 149 11.85 -36.06 -34.51
CA LYS A 149 11.39 -37.24 -35.26
C LYS A 149 10.84 -38.45 -34.50
#